data_AF-A0A7K3RK80-F1
#
_entry.id   AF-A0A7K3RK80-F1
#
_cell.length_a   1.000
_cell.length_b   1.000
_cell.length_c   1.000
_cell.angle_alpha   90.00
_cell.angle_beta   90.00
_cell.angle_gamma   90.00
#
_symmetry.space_group_name_H-M   'P 1'
#
loop_
_entity.id
_entity.type
_entity.pdbx_description
1 polymer ?
#
loop_
_entity_poly.entity_id
_entity_poly.type
_entity_poly.pdbx_seq_one_letter_code
_entity_poly.pdbx_strand_id
1 'polypeptide(L)'
;MCYYAMTHYKLHYACVPCRVSFKRHPAGDREQPCPNCGRELVCAGHDFAPPPRRDTAAWSAVAAVLAAGLRYEGLEPCGCGKRPRFRPRRRA
;
A
#
# COMPACT_ATOMS: atom_id res chain seq x y z
N MET A 1 19.74 10.44 -9.09
CA MET A 1 18.27 10.60 -8.97
C MET A 1 17.69 9.52 -8.06
N CYS A 2 16.73 9.83 -7.18
CA CYS A 2 16.01 8.81 -6.43
C CYS A 2 15.06 8.07 -7.40
N TYR A 3 15.33 6.80 -7.69
CA TYR A 3 14.48 5.98 -8.56
C TYR A 3 13.02 5.90 -8.03
N TYR A 4 12.87 5.92 -6.71
CA TYR A 4 11.59 5.90 -5.99
C TYR A 4 10.73 7.16 -6.15
N ALA A 5 11.29 8.28 -6.62
CA ALA A 5 10.54 9.52 -6.82
C ALA A 5 9.90 9.65 -8.22
N MET A 6 10.24 8.75 -9.16
CA MET A 6 9.89 8.90 -10.58
C MET A 6 8.94 7.81 -11.12
N THR A 7 8.61 6.80 -10.32
CA THR A 7 7.80 5.66 -10.77
C THR A 7 6.55 5.58 -9.91
N HIS A 8 5.37 5.51 -10.52
CA HIS A 8 4.13 5.14 -9.85
C HIS A 8 4.29 3.74 -9.28
N TYR A 9 4.63 3.65 -7.99
CA TYR A 9 4.97 2.39 -7.36
C TYR A 9 3.72 1.51 -7.24
N LYS A 10 3.94 0.20 -7.12
CA LYS A 10 2.83 -0.75 -6.90
C LYS A 10 2.19 -0.43 -5.56
N LEU A 11 0.87 -0.32 -5.55
CA LEU A 11 0.08 -0.21 -4.34
C LEU A 11 -0.24 -1.60 -3.82
N HIS A 12 -0.43 -1.68 -2.51
CA HIS A 12 -0.92 -2.87 -1.86
C HIS A 12 -2.46 -2.82 -1.85
N TYR A 13 -3.05 -3.90 -2.32
CA TYR A 13 -4.48 -4.10 -2.36
C TYR A 13 -4.85 -5.27 -1.46
N ALA A 14 -5.88 -5.11 -0.64
CA ALA A 14 -6.32 -6.12 0.32
C ALA A 14 -7.71 -6.65 -0.02
N CYS A 15 -7.87 -7.96 0.14
CA CYS A 15 -9.17 -8.60 0.17
C CYS A 15 -9.43 -9.05 1.60
N VAL A 16 -10.24 -8.29 2.35
CA VAL A 16 -10.62 -8.59 3.73
C VAL A 16 -11.29 -9.96 3.88
N PRO A 17 -12.28 -10.38 3.07
CA PRO A 17 -12.92 -11.68 3.26
C PRO A 17 -11.99 -12.86 2.99
N CYS A 18 -11.11 -12.75 1.98
CA CYS A 18 -10.11 -13.78 1.71
C CYS A 18 -8.88 -13.68 2.60
N ARG A 19 -8.71 -12.58 3.35
CA ARG A 19 -7.53 -12.31 4.19
C ARG A 19 -6.21 -12.45 3.42
N VAL A 20 -6.17 -11.82 2.25
CA VAL A 20 -5.00 -11.82 1.34
C VAL A 20 -4.73 -10.41 0.82
N SER A 21 -3.49 -10.19 0.38
CA SER A 21 -3.06 -8.93 -0.23
C SER A 21 -2.28 -9.16 -1.51
N PHE A 22 -2.37 -8.21 -2.45
CA PHE A 22 -1.66 -8.25 -3.72
C PHE A 22 -1.01 -6.90 -4.00
N LYS A 23 0.21 -6.91 -4.56
CA LYS A 23 0.86 -5.70 -5.07
C LYS A 23 0.46 -5.48 -6.53
N ARG A 24 -0.27 -4.41 -6.82
CA ARG A 24 -0.78 -4.11 -8.17
C ARG A 24 -0.52 -2.65 -8.51
N HIS A 25 -0.38 -2.36 -9.81
CA HIS A 25 -0.37 -0.97 -10.25
C HIS A 25 -1.79 -0.40 -10.10
N PRO A 26 -1.93 0.89 -9.75
CA PRO A 26 -3.23 1.56 -9.79
C PRO A 26 -3.79 1.46 -11.21
N ALA A 27 -4.86 0.69 -11.37
CA ALA A 27 -5.39 0.32 -12.66
C ALA A 27 -6.37 1.36 -13.21
N GLY A 28 -6.15 2.65 -12.94
CA GLY A 28 -7.09 3.72 -13.30
C GLY A 28 -8.51 3.36 -12.88
N ASP A 29 -9.40 3.31 -13.88
CA ASP A 29 -10.84 2.99 -13.73
C ASP A 29 -11.15 1.48 -13.75
N ARG A 30 -10.17 0.61 -14.04
CA ARG A 30 -10.41 -0.84 -14.11
C ARG A 30 -10.40 -1.44 -12.71
N GLU A 31 -11.58 -1.81 -12.22
CA GLU A 31 -11.74 -2.61 -11.01
C GLU A 31 -10.91 -3.90 -11.12
N GLN A 32 -10.06 -4.14 -10.12
CA GLN A 32 -9.17 -5.31 -10.09
C GLN A 32 -9.76 -6.35 -9.14
N PRO A 33 -10.42 -7.41 -9.63
CA PRO A 33 -11.04 -8.40 -8.76
C PRO A 33 -9.99 -9.27 -8.06
N CYS A 34 -10.37 -9.75 -6.88
CA CYS A 34 -9.61 -10.71 -6.11
C CYS A 34 -9.58 -12.07 -6.85
N PRO A 35 -8.41 -12.66 -7.11
CA PRO A 35 -8.30 -13.91 -7.87
C PRO A 35 -8.89 -15.12 -7.11
N ASN A 36 -9.15 -15.00 -5.80
CA ASN A 36 -9.73 -16.08 -5.00
C ASN A 36 -11.26 -16.06 -4.93
N CYS A 37 -11.88 -14.88 -4.86
CA CYS A 37 -13.34 -14.76 -4.64
C CYS A 37 -14.07 -13.88 -5.64
N GLY A 38 -13.36 -13.26 -6.59
CA GLY A 38 -13.94 -12.36 -7.58
C GLY A 38 -14.40 -11.00 -7.05
N ARG A 39 -14.37 -10.76 -5.73
CA ARG A 39 -14.77 -9.48 -5.13
C ARG A 39 -13.76 -8.37 -5.38
N GLU A 40 -14.20 -7.13 -5.28
CA GLU A 40 -13.33 -5.95 -5.38
C GLU A 40 -12.18 -5.99 -4.36
N LEU A 41 -11.00 -5.59 -4.81
CA LEU A 41 -9.83 -5.39 -3.97
C LEU A 41 -9.78 -3.94 -3.48
N VAL A 42 -9.69 -3.76 -2.16
CA VAL A 42 -9.60 -2.42 -1.56
C VAL A 42 -8.14 -1.97 -1.54
N CYS A 43 -7.88 -0.72 -1.97
CA CYS A 43 -6.54 -0.13 -1.90
C CYS A 43 -6.15 0.11 -0.43
N ALA A 44 -5.14 -0.61 0.05
CA ALA A 44 -4.63 -0.50 1.42
C ALA A 44 -3.44 0.47 1.56
N GLY A 45 -2.87 0.99 0.46
CA GLY A 45 -1.78 1.98 0.50
C GLY A 45 -0.43 1.40 0.11
N HIS A 46 0.65 2.15 0.36
CA HIS A 46 2.01 1.77 -0.05
C HIS A 46 2.73 0.89 0.97
N ASP A 47 2.48 1.11 2.26
CA ASP A 47 3.23 0.49 3.37
C ASP A 47 2.42 -0.62 4.05
N PHE A 48 1.39 -1.13 3.38
CA PHE A 48 0.55 -2.16 3.97
C PHE A 48 1.32 -3.47 4.16
N ALA A 49 1.66 -3.78 5.41
CA ALA A 49 2.18 -5.06 5.83
C ALA A 49 1.00 -6.01 6.12
N PRO A 50 0.72 -6.99 5.23
CA PRO A 50 -0.41 -7.88 5.42
C PRO A 50 -0.19 -8.79 6.64
N PRO A 51 -1.16 -8.87 7.57
CA PRO A 51 -1.06 -9.80 8.68
C PRO A 51 -1.19 -11.26 8.19
N PRO A 52 -0.75 -12.25 8.97
CA PRO A 52 -0.93 -13.65 8.64
C PRO A 52 -2.41 -13.96 8.35
N ARG A 53 -2.69 -14.75 7.31
CA ARG A 53 -4.07 -15.08 6.91
C ARG A 53 -4.93 -15.66 8.04
N ARG A 54 -4.32 -16.41 8.96
CA ARG A 54 -5.00 -17.03 10.12
C ARG A 54 -5.38 -16.05 11.23
N ASP A 55 -4.76 -14.87 11.28
CA ASP A 55 -4.93 -13.89 12.35
C ASP A 55 -6.22 -13.07 12.14
N THR A 56 -7.34 -13.60 12.61
CA THR A 56 -8.66 -12.98 12.43
C THR A 56 -8.77 -11.64 13.15
N ALA A 57 -8.13 -11.49 14.30
CA ALA A 57 -8.14 -10.25 15.06
C ALA A 57 -7.42 -9.13 14.28
N ALA A 58 -6.20 -9.39 13.78
CA ALA A 58 -5.48 -8.41 12.97
C ALA A 58 -6.26 -8.06 11.68
N TRP A 59 -6.87 -9.05 11.01
CA TRP A 59 -7.69 -8.79 9.81
C TRP A 59 -8.96 -8.00 10.10
N SER A 60 -9.54 -8.11 11.31
CA SER A 60 -10.66 -7.26 11.72
C SER A 60 -10.24 -5.80 11.91
N ALA A 61 -9.05 -5.55 12.45
CA ALA A 61 -8.49 -4.20 12.54
C ALA A 61 -8.24 -3.60 11.14
N VAL A 62 -7.66 -4.39 10.21
CA VAL A 62 -7.50 -3.97 8.81
C VAL A 62 -8.86 -3.62 8.19
N ALA A 63 -9.89 -4.44 8.42
CA ALA A 63 -11.24 -4.17 7.93
C ALA A 63 -11.78 -2.82 8.44
N ALA A 64 -11.61 -2.53 9.73
CA ALA A 64 -12.05 -1.27 10.34
C ALA A 64 -11.30 -0.07 9.77
N VAL A 65 -9.98 -0.16 9.60
CA VAL A 65 -9.15 0.91 9.01
C VAL A 65 -9.60 1.22 7.59
N LEU A 66 -9.76 0.19 6.76
CA LEU A 66 -10.19 0.36 5.36
C LEU A 66 -11.63 0.87 5.26
N ALA A 67 -12.53 0.41 6.15
CA ALA A 67 -13.91 0.90 6.21
C ALA A 67 -14.00 2.37 6.63
N ALA A 68 -13.06 2.85 7.45
CA ALA A 68 -12.91 4.26 7.78
C ALA A 68 -12.34 5.11 6.63
N GLY A 69 -12.00 4.50 5.48
CA GLY A 69 -11.35 5.17 4.36
C GLY A 69 -9.88 5.51 4.62
N LEU A 70 -9.31 5.02 5.73
CA LEU A 70 -7.90 5.17 6.05
C LEU A 70 -7.09 4.14 5.27
N ARG A 71 -5.86 4.51 4.94
CA ARG A 71 -4.93 3.67 4.20
C ARG A 71 -3.55 3.74 4.86
N TYR A 72 -2.76 2.71 4.63
CA TYR A 72 -1.41 2.55 5.17
C TYR A 72 -0.42 3.28 4.25
N GLU A 73 -0.49 4.61 4.25
CA GLU A 73 0.54 5.45 3.63
C GLU A 73 1.66 5.75 4.64
N GLY A 74 2.74 4.96 4.58
CA GLY A 74 3.99 5.25 5.30
C GLY A 74 5.10 5.84 4.42
N LEU A 75 4.87 5.92 3.10
CA LEU A 75 5.88 6.40 2.17
C LEU A 75 5.86 7.94 2.10
N GLU A 76 6.57 8.59 3.01
CA GLU A 76 7.17 9.89 2.67
C GLU A 76 8.14 9.63 1.51
N PRO A 77 7.93 10.24 0.32
CA PRO A 77 8.91 10.14 -0.76
C PRO A 77 10.26 10.55 -0.19
N CYS A 78 11.34 9.79 -0.49
CA CYS A 78 12.69 10.26 -0.20
C CYS A 78 12.74 11.73 -0.65
N GLY A 79 13.02 12.68 0.26
CA GLY A 79 13.02 14.12 -0.03
C GLY A 79 13.94 14.56 -1.19
N CYS A 80 14.62 13.59 -1.80
CA CYS A 80 15.25 13.55 -3.11
C CYS A 80 14.28 13.73 -4.30
N GLY A 81 13.36 14.69 -4.23
CA GLY A 81 12.60 15.16 -5.40
C GLY A 81 13.52 15.88 -6.40
N LYS A 82 12.97 16.30 -7.55
CA LYS A 82 13.74 17.10 -8.54
C LYS A 82 14.24 18.44 -7.98
N ARG A 83 13.57 18.97 -6.95
CA ARG A 83 14.01 20.18 -6.25
C ARG A 83 15.12 19.83 -5.25
N PRO A 84 16.27 20.52 -5.27
CA PRO A 84 17.32 20.31 -4.27
C PRO A 84 16.75 20.62 -2.88
N ARG A 85 16.91 19.67 -1.95
CA ARG A 85 16.61 19.84 -0.52
C ARG A 85 17.85 19.49 0.30
N PHE A 86 17.93 20.05 1.51
CA PHE A 86 19.04 19.78 2.42
C PHE A 86 19.10 18.27 2.76
N ARG A 87 20.24 17.63 2.45
CA ARG A 87 20.52 16.23 2.81
C ARG A 87 21.59 16.23 3.91
N PRO A 88 21.27 15.85 5.16
CA PRO A 88 22.26 15.83 6.23
C PRO A 88 23.39 14.86 5.86
N ARG A 89 24.65 15.30 6.04
CA ARG A 89 25.82 14.42 5.90
C ARG A 89 25.75 13.38 7.01
N ARG A 90 25.78 12.08 6.68
CA ARG A 90 26.09 11.06 7.69
C ARG A 90 27.52 11.33 8.16
N ARG A 91 27.73 11.52 9.47
CA ARG A 91 29.07 11.42 10.04
C ARG A 91 29.50 9.94 9.92
N ALA A 92 30.75 9.74 9.50
CA ALA A 92 31.38 8.43 9.39
C ALA A 92 31.57 7.80 10.77
#